data_AF-A0A8S2S4A1-F1
#
_entry.id   AF-A0A8S2S4A1-F1
#
_cell.length_a   1.000
_cell.length_b   1.000
_cell.length_c   1.000
_cell.angle_alpha   90.00
_cell.angle_beta   90.00
_cell.angle_gamma   90.00
#
_symmetry.space_group_name_H-M   'P 1'
#
loop_
_entity.id
_entity.type
_entity.pdbx_description
1 polymer ?
#
loop_
_entity_poly.entity_id
_entity_poly.type
_entity_poly.pdbx_seq_one_letter_code
_entity_poly.pdbx_strand_id
1 'polypeptide(L)' 'MGISRSSTIVLAYLLKYHYDSLANAYDYLVERRRFAAPNHSFFLQLIRYERKLYEKPDVNKPPTIDKK' A
#
# COMPACT_ATOMS: atom_id res chain seq x y z
N MET A 1 18.47 6.12 8.84
CA MET A 1 18.10 6.25 7.41
C MET A 1 16.70 5.71 7.16
N GLY A 2 15.84 6.47 6.47
CA GLY A 2 14.45 6.10 6.21
C GLY A 2 14.25 5.24 4.96
N ILE A 3 15.02 4.15 4.85
CA ILE A 3 15.09 3.31 3.65
C ILE A 3 13.90 2.35 3.58
N SER A 4 13.59 1.64 4.68
CA SER A 4 12.63 0.53 4.66
C SER A 4 11.36 0.78 5.49
N ARG A 5 11.46 0.97 6.82
CA ARG A 5 10.28 1.10 7.69
C ARG A 5 9.50 2.39 7.43
N SER A 6 10.18 3.54 7.43
CA SER A 6 9.51 4.83 7.24
C SER A 6 8.96 5.00 5.81
N SER A 7 9.67 4.51 4.80
CA SER A 7 9.19 4.54 3.40
C SER A 7 7.94 3.67 3.23
N THR A 8 7.85 2.53 3.91
CA THR A 8 6.65 1.68 3.92
C THR A 8 5.43 2.44 4.46
N ILE A 9 5.59 3.15 5.59
CA ILE A 9 4.49 3.93 6.17
C ILE A 9 4.07 5.09 5.26
N VAL A 10 5.04 5.77 4.63
CA VAL A 10 4.75 6.82 3.65
C VAL A 10 3.98 6.26 2.45
N LEU A 11 4.38 5.10 1.90
CA LEU A 11 3.67 4.46 0.80
C LEU A 11 2.24 4.07 1.18
N ALA A 12 2.03 3.54 2.39
CA ALA A 12 0.69 3.22 2.88
C ALA A 12 -0.19 4.47 2.99
N TYR A 13 0.37 5.59 3.47
CA TYR A 13 -0.33 6.87 3.51
C TYR A 13 -0.69 7.38 2.10
N LEU A 14 0.27 7.32 1.17
CA LEU A 14 0.06 7.73 -0.22
C LEU A 14 -1.01 6.88 -0.91
N LEU A 15 -0.98 5.56 -0.73
CA LEU A 15 -2.00 4.64 -1.22
C LEU A 15 -3.40 4.95 -0.69
N LYS A 16 -3.52 5.41 0.56
CA LYS A 16 -4.82 5.65 1.19
C LYS A 16 -5.46 6.97 0.76
N TYR A 17 -4.65 7.98 0.45
CA TYR A 17 -5.15 9.36 0.33
C TYR A 17 -4.80 10.07 -0.97
N HIS A 18 -3.83 9.59 -1.75
CA HIS A 18 -3.27 10.36 -2.88
C HIS A 18 -3.17 9.56 -4.18
N TYR A 19 -3.07 8.23 -4.13
CA TYR A 19 -2.86 7.39 -5.31
C TYR A 19 -3.69 6.12 -5.29
N ASP A 20 -4.25 5.79 -6.45
CA ASP A 20 -5.04 4.57 -6.65
C ASP A 20 -4.19 3.31 -6.89
N SER A 21 -2.86 3.46 -7.00
CA SER A 21 -1.95 2.33 -7.19
C SER A 21 -0.63 2.47 -6.43
N LEU A 22 -0.08 1.33 -6.00
CA LEU A 22 1.20 1.22 -5.32
C LEU A 22 2.35 1.62 -6.24
N ALA A 23 2.24 1.32 -7.54
CA ALA A 23 3.22 1.74 -8.53
C ALA A 23 3.33 3.28 -8.58
N ASN A 24 2.20 3.98 -8.72
CA ASN A 24 2.19 5.44 -8.78
C ASN A 24 2.67 6.07 -7.47
N ALA A 25 2.24 5.52 -6.32
CA ALA A 25 2.69 5.96 -5.01
C ALA A 25 4.22 5.74 -4.83
N TYR A 26 4.74 4.62 -5.35
CA TYR A 26 6.15 4.30 -5.30
C TYR A 26 6.96 5.26 -6.16
N ASP A 27 6.60 5.44 -7.43
CA ASP A 27 7.28 6.35 -8.36
C ASP A 27 7.37 7.78 -7.79
N TYR A 28 6.27 8.28 -7.23
CA TYR A 28 6.23 9.57 -6.54
C TYR A 28 7.23 9.66 -5.37
N LEU A 29 7.35 8.58 -4.60
CA LEU A 29 8.25 8.53 -3.44
C LEU A 29 9.71 8.48 -3.87
N VAL A 30 10.07 7.66 -4.87
CA VAL A 30 11.48 7.53 -5.31
C VAL A 30 11.98 8.80 -6.01
N GLU A 31 11.09 9.52 -6.69
CA GLU A 31 11.38 10.84 -7.27
C GLU A 31 11.88 11.83 -6.19
N ARG A 32 11.25 11.82 -5.01
CA ARG A 32 11.60 12.70 -3.87
C ARG A 32 12.67 12.12 -2.95
N ARG A 33 12.75 10.79 -2.88
CA ARG A 33 13.61 10.06 -1.95
C ARG A 33 14.17 8.81 -2.63
N ARG A 34 15.23 9.01 -3.41
CA ARG A 34 15.88 7.97 -4.23
C ARG A 34 16.32 6.70 -3.47
N PHE A 35 16.56 6.82 -2.17
CA PHE A 35 16.99 5.69 -1.31
C PHE A 35 15.81 4.97 -0.61
N ALA A 36 14.57 5.29 -0.93
CA ALA A 36 13.43 4.54 -0.43
C ALA A 36 13.44 3.14 -1.04
N ALA A 37 13.60 2.13 -0.20
CA ALA A 37 13.58 0.72 -0.56
C ALA A 37 12.94 -0.09 0.59
N PRO A 38 11.59 -0.21 0.61
CA PRO A 38 10.92 -1.18 1.46
C PRO A 38 11.53 -2.56 1.28
N ASN A 39 11.65 -3.34 2.36
CA ASN A 39 12.07 -4.73 2.18
C ASN A 39 10.95 -5.53 1.51
N HIS A 40 11.30 -6.70 0.98
CA HIS A 40 10.35 -7.54 0.27
C HIS A 40 9.08 -7.88 1.07
N SER A 41 9.21 -8.16 2.37
CA SER A 41 8.06 -8.46 3.24
C SER A 41 7.11 -7.25 3.37
N PHE A 42 7.65 -6.05 3.57
CA PHE A 42 6.86 -4.83 3.60
C PHE A 42 6.23 -4.50 2.26
N PHE A 43 6.94 -4.73 1.16
CA PHE A 43 6.38 -4.51 -0.17
C PHE A 43 5.20 -5.46 -0.45
N LEU A 44 5.31 -6.74 -0.06
CA LEU A 44 4.19 -7.69 -0.10
C LEU A 44 3.00 -7.25 0.77
N GLN A 45 3.26 -6.66 1.94
CA GLN A 45 2.21 -6.09 2.78
C GLN A 45 1.52 -4.89 2.11
N LEU A 46 2.27 -4.03 1.42
CA LEU A 46 1.71 -2.92 0.64
C LEU A 46 0.84 -3.41 -0.52
N ILE A 47 1.23 -4.47 -1.23
CA ILE A 47 0.40 -5.07 -2.30
C ILE A 47 -0.91 -5.65 -1.73
N ARG A 48 -0.87 -6.25 -0.53
CA ARG A 48 -2.10 -6.71 0.15
C ARG A 48 -2.95 -5.52 0.61
N TYR A 49 -2.31 -4.43 1.03
CA TYR A 49 -2.99 -3.23 1.49
C TYR A 49 -3.71 -2.52 0.35
N GLU A 50 -3.04 -2.32 -0.79
CA GLU A 50 -3.64 -1.80 -2.03
C GLU A 50 -4.88 -2.62 -2.43
N ARG A 51 -4.76 -3.96 -2.47
CA ARG A 51 -5.91 -4.83 -2.75
C ARG A 51 -7.05 -4.63 -1.77
N LYS A 52 -6.79 -4.54 -0.46
CA LYS A 52 -7.84 -4.29 0.53
C LYS A 52 -8.52 -2.92 0.37
N LEU A 53 -7.80 -1.91 -0.10
CA LEU A 53 -8.38 -0.58 -0.33
C LEU A 53 -9.29 -0.54 -1.55
N TYR A 54 -8.93 -1.28 -2.61
CA TYR A 54 -9.57 -1.21 -3.92
C TYR A 54 -10.27 -2.51 -4.34
N GLU A 55 -10.42 -3.47 -3.42
CA GLU A 55 -11.23 -4.66 -3.61
C GLU A 55 -12.66 -4.19 -3.91
N LYS A 56 -13.12 -4.46 -5.14
CA LYS A 56 -14.52 -4.26 -5.49
C LYS A 56 -15.34 -5.19 -4.58
N PRO A 57 -16.43 -4.72 -3.96
CA PRO A 57 -17.32 -5.60 -3.24
C PRO A 57 -17.76 -6.70 -4.22
N ASP A 58 -17.36 -7.93 -3.91
CA ASP A 58 -17.79 -9.09 -4.67
C ASP A 58 -19.29 -9.25 -4.43
N VAL A 59 -20.08 -8.86 -5.42
CA VAL A 59 -21.55 -8.87 -5.39
C VAL A 59 -22.09 -10.29 -5.15
N ASN A 60 -21.26 -11.33 -5.30
CA ASN A 60 -21.61 -12.73 -5.09
C ASN A 60 -21.06 -13.31 -3.77
N LYS A 61 -20.26 -12.55 -2.99
CA LYS A 61 -19.84 -13.00 -1.66
C LYS A 61 -20.90 -12.65 -0.63
N PRO A 62 -21.36 -13.61 0.20
CA PRO A 62 -22.20 -13.29 1.33
C PRO A 62 -21.45 -12.32 2.26
N PRO A 63 -22.15 -11.36 2.89
CA PRO A 63 -21.52 -10.37 3.76
C PRO A 63 -20.70 -11.09 4.83
N THR A 64 -19.39 -10.89 4.79
CA THR A 64 -18.49 -11.39 5.83
C THR A 64 -18.73 -10.55 7.07
N ILE A 65 -19.41 -11.13 8.05
CA ILE A 65 -19.49 -10.57 9.39
C ILE A 65 -18.07 -10.61 9.97
N ASP A 66 -17.43 -9.44 10.02
CA ASP A 66 -16.16 -9.25 10.73
C ASP A 66 -16.34 -9.69 12.18
N LYS A 67 -15.82 -10.88 12.53
CA LYS A 67 -15.75 -11.33 13.91
C LYS A 67 -14.72 -10.45 14.63
N LYS A 68 -15.23 -9.55 15.47
CA LYS A 68 -14.48 -8.76 16.44
C LYS A 68 -13.83 -9.66 17.50
#